data_AF-A0A7Y3PMI0-F1
#
_entry.id   AF-A0A7Y3PMI0-F1
#
_cell.length_a   1.000
_cell.length_b   1.000
_cell.length_c   1.000
_cell.angle_alpha   90.00
_cell.angle_beta   90.00
_cell.angle_gamma   90.00
#
_symmetry.space_group_name_H-M   'P 1'
#
loop_
_entity.id
_entity.type
_entity.pdbx_description
1 polymer ?
#
loop_
_entity_poly.entity_id
_entity_poly.type
_entity_poly.pdbx_seq_one_letter_code
_entity_poly.pdbx_strand_id
1 'polypeptide(L)'
;MSGIETWFFYSVSTGALLGAVSCAAAFLWSRHGKNYRGNFARFHVDPGRPETYKPEVLWYFGDLAHLDMDAAAELIGQADARFEVTALSYNVVHLSRVVFRKHRFINAGWALTALAVSSLILGGVSVFVRAQV
;
A
#
# COMPACT_ATOMS: atom_id res chain seq x y z
N MET A 1 -13.95 10.69 -40.52
CA MET A 1 -13.13 11.57 -39.65
C MET A 1 -13.57 11.36 -38.20
N SER A 2 -12.63 11.20 -37.26
CA SER A 2 -12.94 10.99 -35.84
C SER A 2 -13.59 12.23 -35.24
N GLY A 3 -14.69 12.07 -34.49
CA GLY A 3 -15.39 13.18 -33.83
C GLY A 3 -14.68 13.68 -32.59
N ILE A 4 -15.04 14.89 -32.14
CA ILE A 4 -14.47 15.51 -30.92
C ILE A 4 -14.76 14.67 -29.68
N GLU A 5 -15.88 13.94 -29.65
CA GLU A 5 -16.27 13.05 -28.56
C GLU A 5 -15.33 11.84 -28.44
N THR A 6 -14.85 11.31 -29.57
CA THR A 6 -13.88 10.21 -29.60
C THR A 6 -12.56 10.61 -28.94
N TRP A 7 -12.07 11.80 -29.26
CA TRP A 7 -10.85 12.35 -28.66
C TRP A 7 -11.03 12.65 -27.17
N PHE A 8 -12.21 13.11 -26.77
CA PHE A 8 -12.55 13.28 -25.37
C PHE A 8 -12.46 11.94 -24.60
N PHE A 9 -13.11 10.88 -25.10
CA PHE A 9 -13.06 9.55 -24.45
C PHE A 9 -11.64 8.99 -24.32
N TYR A 10 -10.82 9.11 -25.36
CA TYR A 10 -9.42 8.64 -25.28
C TYR A 10 -8.56 9.49 -24.34
N SER A 11 -8.80 10.79 -24.26
CA SER A 11 -8.10 11.67 -23.32
C SER A 11 -8.44 11.31 -21.87
N VAL A 12 -9.73 11.09 -21.58
CA VAL A 12 -10.18 10.62 -20.25
C VAL A 12 -9.60 9.26 -19.93
N SER A 13 -9.62 8.32 -20.89
CA SER A 13 -9.03 6.99 -20.71
C SER A 13 -7.55 7.04 -20.37
N THR A 14 -6.79 7.84 -21.12
CA THR A 14 -5.33 7.99 -20.93
C THR A 14 -5.02 8.63 -19.58
N GLY A 15 -5.73 9.71 -19.22
CA GLY A 15 -5.56 10.38 -17.93
C GLY A 15 -5.89 9.45 -16.75
N ALA A 16 -6.99 8.70 -16.85
CA ALA A 16 -7.40 7.75 -15.82
C ALA A 16 -6.38 6.60 -15.68
N LEU A 17 -5.85 6.08 -16.78
CA LEU A 17 -4.80 5.05 -16.76
C LEU A 17 -3.52 5.55 -16.08
N LEU A 18 -3.04 6.75 -16.43
CA LEU A 18 -1.87 7.35 -15.79
C LEU A 18 -2.08 7.58 -14.28
N GLY A 19 -3.29 7.98 -13.89
CA GLY A 19 -3.69 8.09 -12.50
C GLY A 19 -3.67 6.75 -11.77
N ALA A 20 -4.19 5.68 -12.39
CA ALA A 20 -4.18 4.34 -11.83
C ALA A 20 -2.74 3.82 -11.65
N VAL A 21 -1.87 4.00 -12.66
CA VAL A 21 -0.44 3.66 -12.58
C VAL A 21 0.25 4.43 -11.45
N SER A 22 -0.04 5.73 -11.32
CA SER A 22 0.51 6.55 -10.23
C SER A 22 0.05 6.06 -8.86
N CYS A 23 -1.21 5.66 -8.71
CA CYS A 23 -1.72 5.06 -7.47
C CYS A 23 -1.02 3.74 -7.15
N ALA A 24 -0.77 2.88 -8.14
CA ALA A 24 -0.03 1.64 -7.97
C ALA A 24 1.44 1.89 -7.58
N ALA A 25 2.10 2.85 -8.24
CA ALA A 25 3.46 3.27 -7.92
C ALA A 25 3.56 3.84 -6.50
N ALA A 26 2.61 4.70 -6.09
CA ALA A 26 2.55 5.23 -4.73
C ALA A 26 2.31 4.14 -3.67
N PHE A 27 1.49 3.14 -3.99
CA PHE A 27 1.27 1.98 -3.12
C PHE A 27 2.57 1.15 -2.94
N LEU A 28 3.30 0.89 -4.03
CA LEU A 28 4.60 0.22 -3.99
C LEU A 28 5.66 1.04 -3.24
N TRP A 29 5.70 2.35 -3.46
CA TRP A 29 6.60 3.26 -2.76
C TRP A 29 6.32 3.29 -1.26
N SER A 30 5.03 3.30 -0.87
CA SER A 30 4.62 3.16 0.53
C SER A 30 5.07 1.85 1.17
N ARG A 31 5.40 0.81 0.38
CA ARG A 31 5.97 -0.45 0.89
C ARG A 31 7.47 -0.33 1.13
N HIS A 32 8.20 0.39 0.28
CA HIS A 32 9.65 0.62 0.43
C HIS A 32 9.99 1.64 1.54
N GLY A 33 9.06 2.54 1.88
CA GLY A 33 9.30 3.63 2.83
C GLY A 33 9.00 3.35 4.31
N LYS A 34 8.64 2.13 4.71
CA LYS A 34 8.51 1.81 6.14
C LYS A 34 9.91 1.66 6.75
N ASN A 35 10.43 2.81 7.14
CA ASN A 35 11.70 2.99 7.81
C ASN A 35 11.62 2.29 9.18
N TYR A 36 12.01 1.02 9.26
CA TYR A 36 12.25 0.29 10.51
C TYR A 36 13.05 1.16 11.49
N ARG A 37 13.97 1.98 10.96
CA ARG A 37 14.73 3.02 11.68
C ARG A 37 13.86 3.97 12.50
N GLY A 38 12.71 4.38 11.98
CA GLY A 38 11.79 5.27 12.69
C GLY A 38 11.09 4.57 13.86
N ASN A 39 10.71 3.30 13.67
CA ASN A 39 10.13 2.48 14.73
C ASN A 39 11.19 2.17 15.80
N PHE A 40 12.40 1.78 15.40
CA PHE A 40 13.50 1.50 16.30
C PHE A 40 13.94 2.73 17.10
N ALA A 41 14.03 3.89 16.46
CA ALA A 41 14.30 5.14 17.16
C ALA A 41 13.19 5.50 18.17
N ARG A 42 11.92 5.27 17.82
CA ARG A 42 10.78 5.56 18.70
C ARG A 42 10.75 4.65 19.94
N PHE A 43 11.13 3.39 19.78
CA PHE A 43 11.10 2.39 20.86
C PHE A 43 12.46 2.17 21.53
N HIS A 44 13.48 2.93 21.12
CA HIS A 44 14.87 2.78 21.57
C HIS A 44 15.40 1.35 21.40
N VAL A 45 15.06 0.73 20.28
CA VAL A 45 15.53 -0.60 19.90
C VAL A 45 16.81 -0.47 19.07
N ASP A 46 17.85 -1.17 19.50
CA ASP A 46 19.08 -1.34 18.74
C ASP A 46 19.09 -2.77 18.16
N PRO A 47 19.09 -2.94 16.82
CA PRO A 47 19.08 -4.26 16.19
C PRO A 47 20.21 -5.18 16.63
N GLY A 48 21.38 -4.63 16.97
CA GLY A 48 22.54 -5.40 17.41
C GLY A 48 22.49 -5.80 18.89
N ARG A 49 21.43 -5.44 19.62
CA ARG A 49 21.31 -5.60 21.07
C ARG A 49 19.95 -6.19 21.43
N PRO A 50 19.83 -7.54 21.48
CA PRO A 50 18.58 -8.23 21.80
C PRO A 50 17.89 -7.77 23.08
N GLU A 51 18.65 -7.33 24.08
CA GLU A 51 18.14 -6.81 25.35
C GLU A 51 17.30 -5.53 25.21
N THR A 52 17.43 -4.83 24.07
CA THR A 52 16.64 -3.62 23.78
C THR A 52 15.33 -3.92 23.10
N TYR A 53 15.08 -5.16 22.67
CA TYR A 53 13.92 -5.52 21.87
C TYR A 53 12.63 -5.32 22.67
N LYS A 54 11.61 -4.79 21.99
CA LYS A 54 10.31 -4.45 22.58
C LYS A 54 9.18 -5.21 21.90
N PRO A 55 8.11 -5.57 22.62
CA PRO A 55 6.96 -6.28 22.04
C PRO A 55 6.40 -5.60 20.77
N GLU A 56 6.40 -4.26 20.74
CA GLU A 56 5.87 -3.45 19.64
C GLU A 56 6.60 -3.67 18.31
N VAL A 57 7.91 -3.95 18.34
CA VAL A 57 8.73 -4.17 17.14
C VAL A 57 8.87 -5.65 16.78
N LEU A 58 8.62 -6.55 17.72
CA LEU A 58 8.75 -8.01 17.55
C LEU A 58 7.57 -8.66 16.84
N TRP A 59 6.51 -7.92 16.54
CA TRP A 59 5.30 -8.49 15.92
C TRP A 59 5.12 -8.11 14.44
N TYR A 60 5.76 -7.03 13.97
CA TYR A 60 5.66 -6.62 12.58
C TYR A 60 6.79 -7.22 11.74
N PHE A 61 6.45 -8.05 10.75
CA PHE A 61 7.43 -8.73 9.87
C PHE A 61 8.51 -7.81 9.27
N GLY A 62 8.16 -6.55 8.96
CA GLY A 62 9.12 -5.61 8.40
C GLY A 62 10.16 -5.10 9.41
N ASP A 63 9.80 -5.04 10.69
CA ASP A 63 10.72 -4.66 11.76
C ASP A 63 11.55 -5.88 12.16
N LEU A 64 10.91 -7.04 12.34
CA LEU A 64 11.55 -8.33 12.56
C LEU A 64 12.67 -8.60 11.55
N ALA A 65 12.43 -8.41 10.24
CA ALA A 65 13.43 -8.68 9.20
C ALA A 65 14.78 -7.95 9.36
N HIS A 66 14.87 -6.97 10.26
CA HIS A 66 16.10 -6.23 10.56
C HIS A 66 16.70 -6.56 11.93
N LEU A 67 16.10 -7.49 12.68
CA LEU A 67 16.57 -7.97 13.99
C LEU A 67 17.30 -9.30 13.86
N ASP A 68 18.00 -9.71 14.91
CA ASP A 68 18.51 -11.07 15.07
C ASP A 68 17.32 -12.04 15.19
N MET A 69 17.22 -12.99 14.26
CA MET A 69 16.10 -13.93 14.16
C MET A 69 16.05 -14.93 15.30
N ASP A 70 17.21 -15.40 15.77
CA ASP A 70 17.26 -16.40 16.83
C ASP A 70 16.85 -15.76 18.15
N ALA A 71 17.39 -14.58 18.44
CA ALA A 71 17.03 -13.82 19.64
C ALA A 71 15.57 -13.33 19.62
N ALA A 72 15.07 -12.90 18.46
CA ALA A 72 13.67 -12.53 18.31
C ALA A 72 12.73 -13.73 18.51
N ALA A 73 13.08 -14.90 17.96
CA ALA A 73 12.30 -16.12 18.14
C ALA A 73 12.26 -16.58 19.60
N GLU A 74 13.38 -16.49 20.32
CA GLU A 74 13.43 -16.80 21.76
C GLU A 74 12.51 -15.88 22.57
N LEU A 75 12.58 -14.56 22.34
CA LEU A 75 11.73 -13.58 23.04
C LEU A 75 10.24 -13.76 22.72
N ILE A 76 9.90 -14.09 21.48
CA ILE A 76 8.51 -14.40 21.09
C ILE A 76 8.06 -15.72 21.75
N GLY A 77 8.94 -16.71 21.85
CA GLY A 77 8.66 -17.97 22.55
C GLY A 77 8.37 -17.80 24.04
N GLN A 78 8.85 -16.71 24.64
CA GLN A 78 8.62 -16.33 26.04
C GLN A 78 7.48 -15.32 26.21
N ALA A 79 6.69 -15.05 25.16
CA ALA A 79 5.62 -14.06 25.20
C ALA A 79 4.54 -14.44 26.23
N ASP A 80 4.18 -13.47 27.08
CA ASP A 80 3.05 -13.55 27.99
C ASP A 80 1.84 -12.77 27.45
N ALA A 81 0.68 -12.87 28.12
CA ALA A 81 -0.52 -12.16 27.71
C ALA A 81 -0.32 -10.63 27.63
N ARG A 82 0.58 -10.07 28.45
CA ARG A 82 0.89 -8.64 28.45
C ARG A 82 1.70 -8.25 27.22
N PHE A 83 2.67 -9.07 26.83
CA PHE A 83 3.43 -8.93 25.60
C PHE A 83 2.47 -8.91 24.41
N GLU A 84 1.57 -9.90 24.32
CA GLU A 84 0.61 -10.01 23.22
C GLU A 84 -0.29 -8.78 23.14
N VAL A 85 -0.91 -8.36 24.24
CA VAL A 85 -1.78 -7.16 24.26
C VAL A 85 -1.00 -5.90 23.86
N THR A 86 0.24 -5.76 24.30
CA THR A 86 1.09 -4.60 23.96
C THR A 86 1.42 -4.61 22.46
N ALA A 87 1.91 -5.72 21.94
CA ALA A 87 2.21 -5.90 20.53
C ALA A 87 0.96 -5.69 19.64
N LEU A 88 -0.18 -6.27 20.04
CA LEU A 88 -1.44 -6.20 19.30
C LEU A 88 -1.98 -4.77 19.30
N SER A 89 -1.98 -4.08 20.44
CA SER A 89 -2.49 -2.72 20.55
C SER A 89 -1.70 -1.74 19.66
N TYR A 90 -0.37 -1.87 19.63
CA TYR A 90 0.47 -1.09 18.72
C TYR A 90 0.13 -1.38 17.26
N ASN A 91 0.02 -2.65 16.88
CA ASN A 91 -0.34 -3.01 15.50
C ASN A 91 -1.74 -2.52 15.13
N VAL A 92 -2.75 -2.73 15.96
CA VAL A 92 -4.12 -2.28 15.66
C VAL A 92 -4.18 -0.76 15.53
N VAL A 93 -3.61 0.00 16.45
CA VAL A 93 -3.73 1.48 16.43
C VAL A 93 -2.82 2.11 15.38
N HIS A 94 -1.57 1.65 15.26
CA HIS A 94 -0.60 2.27 14.37
C HIS A 94 -0.72 1.76 12.94
N LEU A 95 -0.91 0.44 12.76
CA LEU A 95 -1.04 -0.16 11.43
C LEU A 95 -2.38 0.17 10.78
N SER A 96 -3.47 0.35 11.54
CA SER A 96 -4.79 0.71 10.97
C SER A 96 -4.73 1.97 10.11
N ARG A 97 -4.04 3.02 10.56
CA ARG A 97 -3.88 4.26 9.78
C ARG A 97 -3.17 4.02 8.45
N VAL A 98 -2.13 3.18 8.47
CA VAL A 98 -1.36 2.83 7.27
C VAL A 98 -2.18 1.94 6.33
N VAL A 99 -2.85 0.93 6.87
CA VAL A 99 -3.73 0.01 6.11
C VAL A 99 -4.89 0.77 5.47
N PHE A 100 -5.50 1.72 6.19
CA PHE A 100 -6.58 2.55 5.68
C PHE A 100 -6.11 3.46 4.53
N ARG A 101 -4.94 4.10 4.70
CA ARG A 101 -4.34 4.90 3.63
C ARG A 101 -4.04 4.06 2.39
N LYS A 102 -3.52 2.83 2.58
CA LYS A 102 -3.27 1.88 1.49
C LYS A 102 -4.55 1.47 0.77
N HIS A 103 -5.61 1.12 1.52
CA HIS A 103 -6.92 0.80 0.94
C HIS A 103 -7.47 1.97 0.12
N ARG A 104 -7.28 3.21 0.58
CA ARG A 104 -7.71 4.39 -0.19
C ARG A 104 -7.02 4.48 -1.56
N PHE A 105 -5.71 4.22 -1.63
CA PHE A 105 -4.99 4.20 -2.91
C PHE A 105 -5.40 3.05 -3.81
N ILE A 106 -5.64 1.86 -3.24
CA ILE A 106 -6.15 0.71 -3.99
C ILE A 106 -7.53 1.03 -4.58
N ASN A 107 -8.47 1.53 -3.77
CA ASN A 107 -9.81 1.87 -4.21
C ASN A 107 -9.79 2.97 -5.28
N ALA A 108 -8.95 4.00 -5.10
CA ALA A 108 -8.76 5.05 -6.11
C ALA A 108 -8.20 4.48 -7.41
N GLY A 109 -7.19 3.60 -7.33
CA GLY A 109 -6.62 2.91 -8.48
C GLY A 109 -7.67 2.10 -9.24
N TRP A 110 -8.48 1.30 -8.52
CA TRP A 110 -9.58 0.53 -9.10
C TRP A 110 -10.62 1.41 -9.81
N ALA A 111 -11.05 2.50 -9.17
CA ALA A 111 -11.99 3.43 -9.77
C ALA A 111 -11.43 4.07 -11.06
N LEU A 112 -10.15 4.45 -11.05
CA LEU A 112 -9.47 5.02 -12.21
C LEU A 112 -9.29 3.99 -13.33
N THR A 113 -8.97 2.73 -13.01
CA THR A 113 -8.92 1.66 -14.01
C THR A 113 -10.29 1.40 -14.63
N ALA A 114 -11.36 1.34 -13.82
CA ALA A 114 -12.72 1.16 -14.31
C ALA A 114 -13.14 2.32 -15.24
N LEU A 115 -12.81 3.56 -14.86
CA LEU A 115 -13.03 4.74 -15.70
C LEU A 115 -12.26 4.65 -17.01
N ALA A 116 -10.97 4.28 -16.97
CA ALA A 116 -10.14 4.14 -18.15
C ALA A 116 -10.72 3.13 -19.15
N VAL A 117 -11.07 1.94 -18.67
CA VAL A 117 -11.67 0.87 -19.50
C VAL A 117 -13.00 1.31 -20.08
N SER A 118 -13.88 1.91 -19.27
CA SER A 118 -15.20 2.36 -19.73
C SER A 118 -15.08 3.44 -20.82
N SER A 119 -14.20 4.43 -20.61
CA SER A 119 -13.94 5.48 -21.61
C SER A 119 -13.30 4.93 -22.88
N LEU A 120 -12.38 3.96 -22.77
CA LEU A 120 -11.78 3.32 -23.94
C LEU A 120 -12.83 2.59 -24.78
N ILE A 121 -13.74 1.84 -24.14
CA ILE A 121 -14.84 1.14 -24.82
C ILE A 121 -15.76 2.14 -25.52
N LEU A 122 -16.16 3.22 -24.86
CA LEU A 122 -17.00 4.27 -25.45
C LEU A 122 -16.32 4.97 -26.63
N GLY A 123 -15.02 5.21 -26.54
CA GLY A 123 -14.21 5.71 -27.66
C GLY A 123 -14.23 4.75 -28.86
N GLY A 124 -14.04 3.45 -28.62
CA GLY A 124 -14.13 2.41 -29.65
C GLY A 124 -15.51 2.32 -30.31
N VAL A 125 -16.58 2.34 -29.51
CA VAL A 125 -17.97 2.37 -30.01
C VAL A 125 -18.22 3.62 -30.85
N SER A 126 -17.73 4.79 -30.40
CA SER A 126 -17.85 6.05 -31.12
C SER A 126 -17.19 6.00 -32.51
N VAL A 127 -15.99 5.40 -32.61
CA VAL A 127 -15.32 5.17 -33.91
C VAL A 127 -16.12 4.21 -34.78
N PHE A 128 -16.58 3.09 -34.22
CA PHE A 128 -17.32 2.08 -34.95
C PHE A 128 -18.61 2.65 -35.56
N VAL A 129 -19.43 3.34 -34.77
CA VAL A 129 -20.68 3.97 -35.23
C VAL A 129 -20.39 4.97 -36.35
N ARG A 130 -19.35 5.80 -36.21
CA ARG A 130 -18.95 6.79 -37.24
C ARG A 130 -18.34 6.16 -38.50
N ALA A 131 -17.90 4.91 -38.46
CA ALA A 131 -17.42 4.19 -39.63
C ALA A 131 -18.55 3.53 -40.44
N GLN A 132 -19.74 3.40 -39.84
CA GLN A 132 -20.94 2.83 -40.47
C GLN A 132 -21.89 3.90 -41.06
N VAL A 133 -21.63 5.19 -40.76
CA VAL A 133 -22.35 6.37 -41.27
C VAL A 133 -21.47 7.08 -42.29
#